data_AF-A0A924XW90-F1
#
_entry.id   AF-A0A924XW90-F1
#
_cell.length_a   1.000
_cell.length_b   1.000
_cell.length_c   1.000
_cell.angle_alpha   90.00
_cell.angle_beta   90.00
_cell.angle_gamma   90.00
#
_symmetry.space_group_name_H-M   'P 1'
#
loop_
_entity.id
_entity.type
_entity.pdbx_description
1 polymer ?
#
loop_
_entity_poly.entity_id
_entity_poly.type
_entity_poly.pdbx_seq_one_letter_code
_entity_poly.pdbx_strand_id
1 'polypeptide(L)'
;MRTAACTALAIALVASSGAGASECECKHLPLLQIELRNALQLQAEFKEAQADLRQYTPDTSQAAYKQFTERKAGRKLENDGSKVRAFDYVPYGTLALHRIDTGTPEELCRLTDSAEAELKQIERTAECAGIARAIRTHEETHGNLCRAIGYRAHLSMHGSDSAAGEANAYGAQAAVIRAEIAKIVEGLKPRIEMSAAIRAQPPANAMVTALAADMSAELAMSPTQSNAAGQVRFDGAGRQTLRMTADGACRVTAGSPATVALQATMETDGLEARVSPRTTGALPGIGMRCQLPGAGAGQGMSMPAPPINATPDTAVLLLRDGAEKVVDIADTPGGRAAAQRGVRLTGQWTVRLRMACPVP
;
A
#
# COMPACT_ATOMS: atom_id res chain seq x y z
N MET A 1 25.71 -19.05 44.59
CA MET A 1 24.97 -18.14 45.49
C MET A 1 25.06 -16.71 44.97
N ARG A 2 24.07 -16.26 44.20
CA ARG A 2 23.78 -14.84 43.96
C ARG A 2 22.27 -14.71 43.75
N THR A 3 21.61 -14.19 44.77
CA THR A 3 20.21 -13.77 44.84
C THR A 3 20.02 -12.47 44.05
N ALA A 4 19.02 -12.42 43.18
CA ALA A 4 18.54 -11.18 42.56
C ALA A 4 17.08 -10.95 42.96
N ALA A 5 16.84 -9.78 43.55
CA ALA A 5 15.64 -9.39 44.26
C ALA A 5 14.47 -9.08 43.31
N CYS A 6 13.29 -9.54 43.72
CA CYS A 6 11.99 -9.24 43.15
C CYS A 6 11.49 -7.93 43.80
N THR A 7 11.41 -6.85 43.03
CA THR A 7 10.76 -5.60 43.47
C THR A 7 9.34 -5.58 42.92
N ALA A 8 8.36 -5.80 43.79
CA ALA A 8 6.94 -5.69 43.48
C ALA A 8 6.55 -4.21 43.38
N LEU A 9 6.11 -3.79 42.20
CA LEU A 9 5.49 -2.47 41.97
C LEU A 9 3.97 -2.66 42.00
N ALA A 10 3.33 -2.07 43.02
CA ALA A 10 1.87 -2.03 43.12
C ALA A 10 1.30 -1.08 42.06
N ILE A 11 0.61 -1.63 41.05
CA ILE A 11 -0.12 -0.86 40.05
C ILE A 11 -1.53 -0.62 40.59
N ALA A 12 -1.88 0.66 40.77
CA ALA A 12 -3.26 1.06 41.02
C ALA A 12 -4.13 0.73 39.80
N LEU A 13 -5.05 -0.22 39.94
CA LEU A 13 -6.07 -0.51 38.94
C LEU A 13 -7.08 0.65 38.91
N VAL A 14 -6.94 1.52 37.92
CA VAL A 14 -8.07 2.34 37.46
C VAL A 14 -8.97 1.40 36.67
N ALA A 15 -10.15 1.08 37.23
CA ALA A 15 -11.17 0.31 36.56
C ALA A 15 -11.79 1.14 35.42
N SER A 16 -11.14 1.11 34.26
CA SER A 16 -11.73 1.58 33.01
C SER A 16 -12.90 0.67 32.67
N SER A 17 -14.12 1.20 32.65
CA SER A 17 -15.31 0.50 32.16
C SER A 17 -15.03 -0.09 30.77
N GLY A 18 -15.10 -1.42 30.67
CA GLY A 18 -14.61 -2.22 29.57
C GLY A 18 -15.37 -2.08 28.26
N ALA A 19 -15.29 -0.91 27.62
CA ALA A 19 -15.52 -0.80 26.19
C ALA A 19 -14.30 -1.42 25.49
N GLY A 20 -14.53 -2.41 24.63
CA GLY A 20 -13.47 -2.91 23.73
C GLY A 20 -12.96 -1.81 22.80
N ALA A 21 -11.87 -2.08 22.07
CA ALA A 21 -11.34 -1.12 21.11
C ALA A 21 -12.44 -0.63 20.15
N SER A 22 -12.45 0.66 19.84
CA SER A 22 -13.41 1.26 18.90
C SER A 22 -13.18 0.75 17.49
N GLU A 23 -14.21 0.78 16.63
CA GLU A 23 -14.05 0.46 15.21
C GLU A 23 -12.98 1.32 14.53
N CYS A 24 -12.34 0.77 13.50
CA CYS A 24 -11.25 1.47 12.83
C CYS A 24 -11.79 2.62 11.96
N GLU A 25 -11.45 3.83 12.35
CA GLU A 25 -11.66 5.07 11.59
C GLU A 25 -10.47 5.43 10.69
N CYS A 26 -10.69 6.41 9.79
CA CYS A 26 -9.67 6.91 8.86
C CYS A 26 -8.36 7.38 9.52
N LYS A 27 -8.44 7.93 10.75
CA LYS A 27 -7.24 8.34 11.51
C LYS A 27 -6.29 7.17 11.81
N HIS A 28 -6.78 5.93 11.83
CA HIS A 28 -5.98 4.73 12.06
C HIS A 28 -5.37 4.14 10.78
N LEU A 29 -5.67 4.70 9.60
CA LEU A 29 -5.16 4.18 8.32
C LEU A 29 -3.62 4.07 8.30
N PRO A 30 -2.82 5.06 8.75
CA PRO A 30 -1.37 4.93 8.77
C PRO A 30 -0.88 3.75 9.63
N LEU A 31 -1.53 3.53 10.77
CA LEU A 31 -1.19 2.44 11.68
C LEU A 31 -1.54 1.07 11.08
N LEU A 32 -2.74 0.92 10.53
CA LEU A 32 -3.15 -0.30 9.83
C LEU A 32 -2.19 -0.64 8.68
N GLN A 33 -1.69 0.38 7.97
CA GLN A 33 -0.72 0.18 6.90
C GLN A 33 0.65 -0.27 7.40
N ILE A 34 1.10 0.20 8.57
CA ILE A 34 2.31 -0.31 9.22
C ILE A 34 2.12 -1.78 9.59
N GLU A 35 1.02 -2.10 10.26
CA GLU A 35 0.69 -3.48 10.65
C GLU A 35 0.60 -4.42 9.44
N LEU A 36 0.01 -3.95 8.32
CA LEU A 36 -0.03 -4.73 7.09
C LEU A 36 1.38 -4.97 6.50
N ARG A 37 2.25 -3.95 6.47
CA ARG A 37 3.62 -4.11 5.99
C ARG A 37 4.41 -5.06 6.88
N ASN A 38 4.28 -4.93 8.20
CA ASN A 38 4.91 -5.83 9.16
C ASN A 38 4.45 -7.28 8.97
N ALA A 39 3.14 -7.52 8.86
CA ALA A 39 2.59 -8.86 8.64
C ALA A 39 3.05 -9.47 7.30
N LEU A 40 3.07 -8.68 6.21
CA LEU A 40 3.56 -9.16 4.91
C LEU A 40 5.07 -9.45 4.92
N GLN A 41 5.86 -8.60 5.59
CA GLN A 41 7.29 -8.80 5.75
C GLN A 41 7.58 -10.09 6.53
N LEU A 42 6.92 -10.28 7.68
CA LEU A 42 7.07 -11.49 8.50
C LEU A 42 6.64 -12.74 7.73
N GLN A 43 5.50 -12.70 7.05
CA GLN A 43 5.08 -13.79 6.18
C GLN A 43 6.14 -14.15 5.14
N ALA A 44 6.74 -13.16 4.47
CA ALA A 44 7.77 -13.39 3.47
C ALA A 44 9.04 -13.99 4.09
N GLU A 45 9.50 -13.45 5.22
CA GLU A 45 10.69 -13.95 5.92
C GLU A 45 10.51 -15.40 6.41
N PHE A 46 9.34 -15.74 6.96
CA PHE A 46 9.03 -17.12 7.34
C PHE A 46 8.94 -18.05 6.13
N LYS A 47 8.36 -17.61 5.00
CA LYS A 47 8.35 -18.38 3.75
C LYS A 47 9.75 -18.65 3.22
N GLU A 48 10.64 -17.65 3.25
CA GLU A 48 12.03 -17.81 2.84
C GLU A 48 12.78 -18.77 3.77
N ALA A 49 12.61 -18.62 5.09
CA ALA A 49 13.26 -19.46 6.09
C ALA A 49 12.86 -20.95 5.99
N GLN A 50 11.67 -21.27 5.46
CA GLN A 50 11.24 -22.67 5.30
C GLN A 50 12.23 -23.49 4.49
N ALA A 51 12.81 -22.95 3.42
CA ALA A 51 13.72 -23.68 2.54
C ALA A 51 15.05 -24.02 3.25
N ASP A 52 15.58 -23.07 4.01
CA ASP A 52 16.78 -23.27 4.82
C ASP A 52 16.52 -24.27 5.95
N LEU A 53 15.40 -24.09 6.66
CA LEU A 53 15.05 -24.92 7.83
C LEU A 53 14.80 -26.39 7.46
N ARG A 54 14.41 -26.70 6.22
CA ARG A 54 14.23 -28.08 5.71
C ARG A 54 15.51 -28.89 5.62
N GLN A 55 16.66 -28.23 5.58
CA GLN A 55 17.96 -28.89 5.41
C GLN A 55 18.47 -29.50 6.72
N TYR A 56 17.86 -29.14 7.84
CA TYR A 56 18.24 -29.60 9.18
C TYR A 56 17.49 -30.88 9.57
N THR A 57 18.03 -31.61 10.54
CA THR A 57 17.29 -32.69 11.22
C THR A 57 16.22 -32.08 12.15
N PRO A 58 15.19 -32.81 12.59
CA PRO A 58 14.15 -32.28 13.48
C PRO A 58 14.69 -31.51 14.70
N ASP A 59 15.64 -32.09 15.43
CA ASP A 59 16.22 -31.47 16.63
C ASP A 59 17.02 -30.20 16.31
N THR A 60 17.80 -30.21 15.23
CA THR A 60 18.61 -29.04 14.83
C THR A 60 17.77 -27.97 14.15
N SER A 61 16.67 -28.37 13.50
CA SER A 61 15.72 -27.50 12.84
C SER A 61 14.98 -26.60 13.83
N GLN A 62 14.56 -27.13 14.98
CA GLN A 62 13.92 -26.34 16.02
C GLN A 62 14.87 -25.32 16.66
N ALA A 63 16.12 -25.70 16.90
CA ALA A 63 17.14 -24.77 17.37
C ALA A 63 17.42 -23.66 16.34
N ALA A 64 17.51 -24.01 15.04
CA ALA A 64 17.69 -23.05 13.96
C ALA A 64 16.48 -22.12 13.80
N TYR A 65 15.26 -22.64 13.92
CA TYR A 65 14.03 -21.86 13.91
C TYR A 65 14.01 -20.82 15.03
N LYS A 66 14.31 -21.23 16.26
CA LYS A 66 14.42 -20.32 17.41
C LYS A 66 15.47 -19.22 17.18
N GLN A 67 16.63 -19.57 16.64
CA GLN A 67 17.65 -18.56 16.30
C GLN A 67 17.16 -17.59 15.21
N PHE A 68 16.39 -18.08 14.24
CA PHE A 68 15.78 -17.25 13.22
C PHE A 68 14.77 -16.26 13.82
N THR A 69 13.86 -16.71 14.67
CA THR A 69 12.84 -15.82 15.28
C THR A 69 13.45 -14.78 16.20
N GLU A 70 14.43 -15.17 17.04
CA GLU A 70 15.10 -14.24 17.97
C GLU A 70 15.99 -13.21 17.27
N ARG A 71 16.57 -13.56 16.12
CA ARG A 71 17.61 -12.73 15.50
C ARG A 71 17.21 -12.13 14.17
N LYS A 72 16.31 -12.70 13.38
CA LYS A 72 16.06 -12.31 11.98
C LYS A 72 14.64 -11.77 11.78
N ALA A 73 13.63 -12.54 12.18
CA ALA A 73 12.21 -12.27 11.87
C ALA A 73 11.75 -10.82 12.18
N GLY A 74 12.27 -10.21 13.26
CA GLY A 74 11.86 -8.87 13.69
C GLY A 74 12.75 -7.69 13.25
N ARG A 75 13.85 -7.92 12.52
CA ARG A 75 14.89 -6.88 12.34
C ARG A 75 14.48 -5.69 11.48
N LYS A 76 13.50 -5.86 10.60
CA LYS A 76 13.07 -4.85 9.63
C LYS A 76 11.65 -4.34 9.88
N LEU A 77 11.07 -4.65 11.03
CA LEU A 77 9.72 -4.20 11.35
C LEU A 77 9.71 -2.69 11.55
N GLU A 78 8.71 -2.06 10.97
CA GLU A 78 8.42 -0.66 11.18
C GLU A 78 7.84 -0.49 12.58
N ASN A 79 8.39 0.45 13.35
CA ASN A 79 7.86 0.82 14.65
C ASN A 79 6.70 1.79 14.44
N ASP A 80 5.52 1.39 14.92
CA ASP A 80 4.29 2.16 14.85
C ASP A 80 4.08 3.10 16.06
N GLY A 81 4.99 3.03 17.04
CA GLY A 81 4.84 3.72 18.33
C GLY A 81 3.72 3.14 19.20
N SER A 82 3.06 2.06 18.76
CA SER A 82 2.02 1.42 19.54
C SER A 82 2.65 0.66 20.70
N LYS A 83 1.86 0.54 21.76
CA LYS A 83 2.24 -0.22 22.95
C LYS A 83 1.87 -1.70 22.81
N VAL A 84 1.29 -2.09 21.68
CA VAL A 84 0.87 -3.47 21.45
C VAL A 84 2.12 -4.28 21.17
N ARG A 85 2.51 -5.09 22.16
CA ARG A 85 3.67 -5.99 22.05
C ARG A 85 3.31 -7.17 21.15
N ALA A 86 4.33 -7.79 20.56
CA ALA A 86 4.19 -9.12 19.99
C ALA A 86 3.54 -10.04 21.03
N PHE A 87 2.51 -10.76 20.62
CA PHE A 87 1.83 -11.77 21.42
C PHE A 87 2.31 -13.14 20.96
N ASP A 88 2.63 -14.01 21.92
CA ASP A 88 3.05 -15.38 21.61
C ASP A 88 1.93 -16.36 21.97
N TYR A 89 1.57 -17.22 21.02
CA TYR A 89 0.66 -18.34 21.28
C TYR A 89 1.25 -19.30 22.33
N VAL A 90 0.61 -19.40 23.50
CA VAL A 90 1.03 -20.36 24.55
C VAL A 90 -0.12 -21.35 24.85
N PRO A 91 -0.04 -22.60 24.36
CA PRO A 91 -1.05 -23.62 24.61
C PRO A 91 -1.01 -24.16 26.05
N TYR A 92 -2.16 -24.58 26.58
CA TYR A 92 -2.36 -25.04 27.95
C TYR A 92 -1.54 -26.29 28.28
N GLY A 93 -1.33 -27.17 27.30
CA GLY A 93 -0.47 -28.34 27.46
C GLY A 93 0.95 -27.99 27.95
N THR A 94 1.42 -26.77 27.71
CA THR A 94 2.75 -26.29 28.14
C THR A 94 2.87 -26.19 29.66
N LEU A 95 1.75 -25.92 30.35
CA LEU A 95 1.67 -25.88 31.81
C LEU A 95 1.17 -27.21 32.39
N ALA A 96 0.52 -28.04 31.58
CA ALA A 96 -0.09 -29.30 31.99
C ALA A 96 0.64 -30.52 31.44
N LEU A 97 1.98 -30.55 31.54
CA LEU A 97 2.81 -31.65 31.03
C LEU A 97 2.35 -33.03 31.54
N HIS A 98 1.88 -33.10 32.78
CA HIS A 98 1.35 -34.33 33.40
C HIS A 98 0.02 -34.82 32.82
N ARG A 99 -0.65 -34.01 31.98
CA ARG A 99 -1.90 -34.33 31.29
C ARG A 99 -1.73 -34.52 29.79
N ILE A 100 -0.51 -34.49 29.27
CA ILE A 100 -0.25 -34.67 27.83
C ILE A 100 -0.83 -36.00 27.31
N ASP A 101 -0.88 -37.02 28.17
CA ASP A 101 -1.29 -38.38 27.82
C ASP A 101 -2.80 -38.61 27.97
N THR A 102 -3.49 -37.73 28.71
CA THR A 102 -4.88 -37.91 29.13
C THR A 102 -5.80 -36.75 28.76
N GLY A 103 -5.25 -35.60 28.38
CA GLY A 103 -5.99 -34.43 27.95
C GLY A 103 -6.46 -34.54 26.50
N THR A 104 -7.61 -33.95 26.21
CA THR A 104 -8.12 -33.84 24.84
C THR A 104 -7.30 -32.83 24.02
N PRO A 105 -7.24 -32.96 22.68
CA PRO A 105 -6.63 -31.95 21.82
C PRO A 105 -7.19 -30.53 22.07
N GLU A 106 -8.50 -30.41 22.28
CA GLU A 106 -9.16 -29.14 22.61
C GLU A 106 -8.64 -28.54 23.92
N GLU A 107 -8.46 -29.35 24.97
CA GLU A 107 -7.93 -28.89 26.25
C GLU A 107 -6.46 -28.51 26.17
N LEU A 108 -5.63 -29.32 25.49
CA LEU A 108 -4.18 -29.11 25.42
C LEU A 108 -3.80 -27.97 24.48
N CYS A 109 -4.58 -27.74 23.42
CA CYS A 109 -4.38 -26.66 22.44
C CYS A 109 -5.23 -25.41 22.71
N ARG A 110 -5.87 -25.30 23.87
CA ARG A 110 -6.45 -24.04 24.34
C ARG A 110 -5.33 -23.10 24.82
N LEU A 111 -5.48 -21.78 24.70
CA LEU A 111 -4.56 -20.82 25.31
C LEU A 111 -4.49 -21.02 26.84
N THR A 112 -3.31 -20.85 27.43
CA THR A 112 -3.18 -20.72 28.89
C THR A 112 -4.02 -19.54 29.39
N ASP A 113 -4.50 -19.59 30.64
CA ASP A 113 -5.30 -18.50 31.21
C ASP A 113 -4.55 -17.16 31.22
N SER A 114 -3.21 -17.19 31.35
CA SER A 114 -2.36 -16.00 31.23
C SER A 114 -2.30 -15.45 29.81
N ALA A 115 -2.13 -16.30 28.79
CA ALA A 115 -2.12 -15.87 27.40
C ALA A 115 -3.51 -15.37 26.96
N GLU A 116 -4.58 -16.03 27.38
CA GLU A 116 -5.95 -15.57 27.16
C GLU A 116 -6.20 -14.18 27.79
N ALA A 117 -5.69 -13.95 29.01
CA ALA A 117 -5.80 -12.65 29.67
C ALA A 117 -4.98 -11.56 28.96
N GLU A 118 -3.79 -11.89 28.46
CA GLU A 118 -2.95 -10.98 27.69
C GLU A 118 -3.59 -10.64 26.33
N LEU A 119 -4.16 -11.62 25.63
CA LEU A 119 -4.89 -11.36 24.38
C LEU A 119 -6.08 -10.43 24.64
N LYS A 120 -6.88 -10.69 25.69
CA LYS A 120 -7.97 -9.78 26.09
C LYS A 120 -7.50 -8.39 26.47
N GLN A 121 -6.30 -8.27 27.04
CA GLN A 121 -5.71 -6.97 27.33
C GLN A 121 -5.35 -6.24 26.03
N ILE A 122 -4.71 -6.92 25.08
CA ILE A 122 -4.41 -6.37 23.75
C ILE A 122 -5.69 -5.88 23.07
N GLU A 123 -6.77 -6.66 23.11
CA GLU A 123 -8.06 -6.29 22.50
C GLU A 123 -8.69 -5.03 23.10
N ARG A 124 -8.42 -4.75 24.38
CA ARG A 124 -8.88 -3.54 25.05
C ARG A 124 -7.99 -2.33 24.79
N THR A 125 -6.70 -2.56 24.55
CA THR A 125 -5.70 -1.49 24.41
C THR A 125 -5.29 -1.21 22.96
N ALA A 126 -5.73 -2.04 22.01
CA ALA A 126 -5.49 -1.80 20.60
C ALA A 126 -6.10 -0.46 20.18
N GLU A 127 -5.39 0.27 19.32
CA GLU A 127 -5.81 1.58 18.82
C GLU A 127 -7.15 1.50 18.07
N CYS A 128 -7.45 0.36 17.44
CA CYS A 128 -8.78 0.06 16.93
C CYS A 128 -9.08 -1.45 16.88
N ALA A 129 -10.37 -1.79 16.81
CA ALA A 129 -10.90 -3.15 16.83
C ALA A 129 -10.33 -4.04 15.72
N GLY A 130 -10.01 -3.47 14.55
CA GLY A 130 -9.40 -4.19 13.44
C GLY A 130 -8.02 -4.76 13.74
N ILE A 131 -7.19 -4.03 14.49
CA ILE A 131 -5.85 -4.52 14.92
C ILE A 131 -6.02 -5.65 15.92
N ALA A 132 -6.91 -5.49 16.90
CA ALA A 132 -7.26 -6.52 17.86
C ALA A 132 -7.75 -7.82 17.16
N ARG A 133 -8.66 -7.68 16.18
CA ARG A 133 -9.15 -8.80 15.35
C ARG A 133 -8.03 -9.48 14.57
N ALA A 134 -7.09 -8.70 14.02
CA ALA A 134 -5.97 -9.24 13.25
C ALA A 134 -5.05 -10.11 14.12
N ILE A 135 -4.71 -9.63 15.33
CA ILE A 135 -3.91 -10.39 16.30
C ILE A 135 -4.66 -11.65 16.74
N ARG A 136 -5.93 -11.54 17.12
CA ARG A 136 -6.74 -12.73 17.46
C ARG A 136 -6.75 -13.77 16.33
N THR A 137 -6.88 -13.32 15.08
CA THR A 137 -6.91 -14.21 13.90
C THR A 137 -5.56 -14.91 13.70
N HIS A 138 -4.44 -14.22 13.98
CA HIS A 138 -3.12 -14.84 14.02
C HIS A 138 -3.09 -16.01 15.03
N GLU A 139 -3.48 -15.75 16.27
CA GLU A 139 -3.45 -16.76 17.34
C GLU A 139 -4.42 -17.92 17.12
N GLU A 140 -5.60 -17.63 16.56
CA GLU A 140 -6.57 -18.66 16.18
C GLU A 140 -6.00 -19.58 15.10
N THR A 141 -5.08 -19.11 14.25
CA THR A 141 -4.41 -19.93 13.24
C THR A 141 -3.50 -20.96 13.90
N HIS A 142 -2.71 -20.55 14.91
CA HIS A 142 -1.89 -21.47 15.71
C HIS A 142 -2.75 -22.47 16.50
N GLY A 143 -3.83 -21.99 17.12
CA GLY A 143 -4.77 -22.84 17.85
C GLY A 143 -5.46 -23.88 16.96
N ASN A 144 -5.90 -23.48 15.76
CA ASN A 144 -6.51 -24.38 14.78
C ASN A 144 -5.51 -25.43 14.28
N LEU A 145 -4.27 -25.02 13.99
CA LEU A 145 -3.21 -25.95 13.61
C LEU A 145 -2.94 -26.96 14.71
N CYS A 146 -2.77 -26.50 15.96
CA CYS A 146 -2.55 -27.37 17.11
C CYS A 146 -3.68 -28.39 17.27
N ARG A 147 -4.95 -27.96 17.20
CA ARG A 147 -6.09 -28.87 17.28
C ARG A 147 -6.13 -29.88 16.12
N ALA A 148 -5.78 -29.45 14.91
CA ALA A 148 -5.81 -30.29 13.73
C ALA A 148 -4.77 -31.41 13.75
N ILE A 149 -3.55 -31.13 14.23
CA ILE A 149 -2.46 -32.13 14.25
C ILE A 149 -2.28 -32.80 15.61
N GLY A 150 -2.90 -32.25 16.66
CA GLY A 150 -2.76 -32.67 18.05
C GLY A 150 -1.56 -32.02 18.75
N TYR A 151 -1.70 -31.79 20.06
CA TYR A 151 -0.71 -31.06 20.87
C TYR A 151 0.72 -31.64 20.80
N ARG A 152 0.87 -32.96 20.88
CA ARG A 152 2.20 -33.60 20.81
C ARG A 152 2.87 -33.38 19.45
N ALA A 153 2.13 -33.56 18.36
CA ALA A 153 2.67 -33.33 17.03
C ALA A 153 3.02 -31.86 16.83
N HIS A 154 2.20 -30.95 17.38
CA HIS A 154 2.47 -29.52 17.37
C HIS A 154 3.76 -29.14 18.11
N LEU A 155 3.98 -29.69 19.31
CA LEU A 155 5.23 -29.49 20.06
C LEU A 155 6.47 -30.03 19.34
N SER A 156 6.32 -31.12 18.59
CA SER A 156 7.40 -31.81 17.89
C SER A 156 7.47 -31.45 16.41
N MET A 157 6.86 -30.33 15.99
CA MET A 157 6.91 -29.89 14.60
C MET A 157 8.37 -29.72 14.16
N HIS A 158 8.62 -29.92 12.86
CA HIS A 158 9.90 -29.52 12.28
C HIS A 158 9.98 -27.98 12.24
N GLY A 159 11.15 -27.38 12.37
CA GLY A 159 11.30 -25.92 12.34
C GLY A 159 10.78 -25.30 11.03
N SER A 160 10.91 -26.02 9.90
CA SER A 160 10.28 -25.59 8.64
C SER A 160 8.76 -25.60 8.70
N ASP A 161 8.15 -26.59 9.36
CA ASP A 161 6.69 -26.64 9.51
C ASP A 161 6.20 -25.56 10.47
N SER A 162 6.96 -25.27 11.53
CA SER A 162 6.69 -24.14 12.43
C SER A 162 6.74 -22.81 11.66
N ALA A 163 7.76 -22.61 10.82
CA ALA A 163 7.84 -21.43 9.96
C ALA A 163 6.69 -21.37 8.93
N ALA A 164 6.22 -22.50 8.42
CA ALA A 164 5.02 -22.54 7.59
C ALA A 164 3.76 -22.15 8.36
N GLY A 165 3.64 -22.58 9.62
CA GLY A 165 2.58 -22.16 10.54
C GLY A 165 2.54 -20.64 10.73
N GLU A 166 3.68 -20.03 11.07
CA GLU A 166 3.81 -18.57 11.21
C GLU A 166 3.49 -17.84 9.91
N ALA A 167 4.00 -18.31 8.77
CA ALA A 167 3.69 -17.71 7.47
C ALA A 167 2.20 -17.72 7.14
N ASN A 168 1.47 -18.76 7.58
CA ASN A 168 0.02 -18.84 7.43
C ASN A 168 -0.70 -17.88 8.40
N ALA A 169 -0.26 -17.82 9.66
CA ALA A 169 -0.82 -16.94 10.68
C ALA A 169 -0.68 -15.45 10.30
N TYR A 170 0.52 -15.02 9.88
CA TYR A 170 0.72 -13.66 9.34
C TYR A 170 -0.06 -13.41 8.05
N GLY A 171 -0.28 -14.44 7.22
CA GLY A 171 -1.15 -14.35 6.06
C GLY A 171 -2.61 -14.05 6.43
N ALA A 172 -3.12 -14.73 7.47
CA ALA A 172 -4.47 -14.52 7.98
C ALA A 172 -4.61 -13.13 8.64
N GLN A 173 -3.61 -12.72 9.44
CA GLN A 173 -3.53 -11.38 10.01
C GLN A 173 -3.55 -10.29 8.92
N ALA A 174 -2.72 -10.43 7.88
CA ALA A 174 -2.67 -9.49 6.76
C ALA A 174 -4.02 -9.39 6.01
N ALA A 175 -4.74 -10.50 5.86
CA ALA A 175 -6.07 -10.51 5.24
C ALA A 175 -7.09 -9.70 6.04
N VAL A 176 -7.09 -9.83 7.37
CA VAL A 176 -7.95 -9.02 8.25
C VAL A 176 -7.60 -7.54 8.12
N ILE A 177 -6.31 -7.18 8.20
CA ILE A 177 -5.88 -5.78 8.11
C ILE A 177 -6.26 -5.17 6.75
N ARG A 178 -6.11 -5.92 5.65
CA ARG A 178 -6.56 -5.47 4.32
C ARG A 178 -8.06 -5.21 4.28
N ALA A 179 -8.88 -6.09 4.87
CA ALA A 179 -10.32 -5.88 4.94
C ALA A 179 -10.68 -4.63 5.75
N GLU A 180 -9.97 -4.35 6.84
CA GLU A 180 -10.18 -3.14 7.65
C GLU A 180 -9.77 -1.87 6.91
N ILE A 181 -8.64 -1.90 6.20
CA ILE A 181 -8.24 -0.78 5.33
C ILE A 181 -9.27 -0.57 4.21
N ALA A 182 -9.76 -1.64 3.57
CA ALA A 182 -10.76 -1.56 2.51
C ALA A 182 -12.04 -0.87 3.00
N LYS A 183 -12.57 -1.26 4.18
CA LYS A 183 -13.74 -0.61 4.79
C LYS A 183 -13.55 0.89 4.99
N ILE A 184 -12.38 1.31 5.49
CA ILE A 184 -12.05 2.73 5.67
C ILE A 184 -12.02 3.44 4.31
N VAL A 185 -11.30 2.84 3.36
CA VAL A 185 -11.01 3.42 2.05
C VAL A 185 -12.27 3.55 1.19
N GLU A 186 -13.18 2.59 1.25
CA GLU A 186 -14.52 2.66 0.62
C GLU A 186 -15.33 3.87 1.10
N GLY A 187 -15.16 4.29 2.35
CA GLY A 187 -15.79 5.49 2.91
C GLY A 187 -15.13 6.81 2.48
N LEU A 188 -13.95 6.76 1.84
CA LEU A 188 -13.23 7.97 1.43
C LEU A 188 -13.78 8.54 0.13
N LYS A 189 -13.50 9.83 -0.07
CA LYS A 189 -13.75 10.55 -1.34
C LYS A 189 -12.40 10.99 -1.92
N PRO A 190 -11.60 10.06 -2.47
CA PRO A 190 -10.29 10.42 -2.99
C PRO A 190 -10.41 11.38 -4.17
N ARG A 191 -9.41 12.24 -4.30
CA ARG A 191 -9.21 13.09 -5.48
C ARG A 191 -7.84 12.86 -6.06
N ILE A 192 -7.76 12.77 -7.37
CA ILE A 192 -6.50 12.70 -8.11
C ILE A 192 -6.23 14.06 -8.73
N GLU A 193 -5.15 14.69 -8.30
CA GLU A 193 -4.59 15.88 -8.95
C GLU A 193 -3.52 15.43 -9.94
N MET A 194 -3.57 15.95 -11.15
CA MET A 194 -2.55 15.71 -12.17
C MET A 194 -2.06 17.03 -12.72
N SER A 195 -0.75 17.17 -12.89
CA SER A 195 -0.16 18.30 -13.59
C SER A 195 1.01 17.89 -14.47
N ALA A 196 1.25 18.64 -15.54
CA ALA A 196 2.45 18.49 -16.34
C ALA A 196 2.92 19.85 -16.84
N ALA A 197 4.22 20.06 -16.89
CA ALA A 197 4.83 21.15 -17.62
C ALA A 197 5.81 20.53 -18.62
N ILE A 198 5.44 20.54 -19.90
CA ILE A 198 6.15 19.83 -20.96
C ILE A 198 6.72 20.85 -21.93
N ARG A 199 7.99 20.67 -22.30
CA ARG A 199 8.62 21.39 -23.40
C ARG A 199 9.07 20.40 -24.46
N ALA A 200 8.60 20.61 -25.69
CA ALA A 200 8.98 19.85 -26.87
C ALA A 200 9.90 20.72 -27.74
N GLN A 201 11.10 20.24 -28.00
CA GLN A 201 12.06 20.84 -28.93
C GLN A 201 12.13 19.97 -30.17
N PRO A 202 11.53 20.40 -31.30
CA PRO A 202 11.68 19.68 -32.56
C PRO A 202 13.13 19.74 -33.06
N PRO A 203 13.50 18.94 -34.07
CA PRO A 203 14.74 19.16 -34.81
C PRO A 203 14.83 20.62 -35.30
N ALA A 204 16.06 21.09 -35.56
CA ALA A 204 16.32 22.47 -35.95
C ALA A 204 15.34 22.96 -37.04
N ASN A 205 14.47 23.90 -36.66
CA ASN A 205 13.40 24.44 -37.49
C ASN A 205 13.37 25.96 -37.32
N ALA A 206 13.44 26.70 -38.43
CA ALA A 206 13.44 28.16 -38.42
C ALA A 206 12.10 28.78 -37.93
N MET A 207 11.02 28.00 -37.92
CA MET A 207 9.68 28.45 -37.56
C MET A 207 9.36 28.24 -36.06
N VAL A 208 9.69 27.07 -35.51
CA VAL A 208 9.35 26.68 -34.14
C VAL A 208 10.61 26.18 -33.45
N THR A 209 11.06 26.87 -32.41
CA THR A 209 12.22 26.47 -31.61
C THR A 209 11.82 25.60 -30.42
N ALA A 210 10.63 25.83 -29.87
CA ALA A 210 10.02 24.95 -28.88
C ALA A 210 8.49 25.09 -28.87
N LEU A 211 7.82 24.06 -28.39
CA LEU A 211 6.44 24.13 -27.94
C LEU A 211 6.44 23.87 -26.43
N ALA A 212 5.69 24.66 -25.68
CA ALA A 212 5.46 24.41 -24.26
C ALA A 212 3.98 24.10 -24.03
N ALA A 213 3.72 23.17 -23.11
CA ALA A 213 2.39 22.70 -22.75
C ALA A 213 2.29 22.55 -21.24
N ASP A 214 1.38 23.32 -20.63
CA ASP A 214 0.97 23.13 -19.24
C ASP A 214 -0.34 22.35 -19.20
N MET A 215 -0.36 21.30 -18.40
CA MET A 215 -1.51 20.43 -18.21
C MET A 215 -1.92 20.45 -16.75
N SER A 216 -3.23 20.48 -16.50
CA SER A 216 -3.78 20.27 -15.17
C SER A 216 -5.10 19.51 -15.24
N ALA A 217 -5.32 18.60 -14.29
CA ALA A 217 -6.58 17.90 -14.11
C ALA A 217 -6.83 17.63 -12.62
N GLU A 218 -8.10 17.61 -12.24
CA GLU A 218 -8.58 17.11 -10.97
C GLU A 218 -9.72 16.13 -11.24
N LEU A 219 -9.66 14.95 -10.62
CA LEU A 219 -10.72 13.95 -10.71
C LEU A 219 -11.22 13.60 -9.32
N ALA A 220 -12.53 13.70 -9.11
CA ALA A 220 -13.18 13.09 -7.97
C ALA A 220 -13.38 11.59 -8.26
N MET A 221 -12.93 10.76 -7.33
CA MET A 221 -12.98 9.31 -7.45
C MET A 221 -14.12 8.78 -6.59
N SER A 222 -14.88 7.82 -7.11
CA SER A 222 -15.94 7.13 -6.38
C SER A 222 -15.66 5.63 -6.35
N PRO A 223 -15.87 4.94 -5.21
CA PRO A 223 -15.70 3.50 -5.14
C PRO A 223 -16.71 2.83 -6.06
N THR A 224 -16.26 1.87 -6.86
CA THR A 224 -17.12 1.12 -7.78
C THR A 224 -17.13 -0.36 -7.50
N GLN A 225 -16.04 -0.91 -6.96
CA GLN A 225 -15.93 -2.33 -6.62
C GLN A 225 -15.03 -2.54 -5.40
N SER A 226 -15.33 -3.59 -4.63
CA SER A 226 -14.47 -4.13 -3.59
C SER A 226 -14.53 -5.64 -3.64
N ASN A 227 -13.43 -6.32 -3.35
CA ASN A 227 -13.37 -7.77 -3.37
C ASN A 227 -12.93 -8.38 -2.03
N ALA A 228 -13.13 -9.70 -1.89
CA ALA A 228 -12.79 -10.43 -0.67
C ALA A 228 -11.28 -10.41 -0.33
N ALA A 229 -10.41 -10.05 -1.28
CA ALA A 229 -8.97 -9.89 -1.03
C ALA A 229 -8.61 -8.51 -0.42
N GLY A 230 -9.61 -7.65 -0.19
CA GLY A 230 -9.43 -6.29 0.34
C GLY A 230 -8.95 -5.30 -0.72
N GLN A 231 -9.11 -5.61 -2.00
CA GLN A 231 -8.82 -4.64 -3.07
C GLN A 231 -10.04 -3.76 -3.31
N VAL A 232 -9.80 -2.45 -3.38
CA VAL A 232 -10.84 -1.45 -3.68
C VAL A 232 -10.54 -0.79 -5.00
N ARG A 233 -11.55 -0.68 -5.85
CA ARG A 233 -11.50 0.01 -7.13
C ARG A 233 -12.36 1.26 -7.08
N PHE A 234 -11.82 2.33 -7.62
CA PHE A 234 -12.48 3.60 -7.82
C PHE A 234 -12.47 3.98 -9.30
N ASP A 235 -13.55 4.57 -9.76
CA ASP A 235 -13.61 5.22 -11.06
C ASP A 235 -13.92 6.71 -10.86
N GLY A 236 -13.27 7.54 -11.66
CA GLY A 236 -13.42 8.99 -11.62
C GLY A 236 -13.53 9.57 -13.01
N ALA A 237 -14.28 10.66 -13.11
CA ALA A 237 -14.38 11.47 -14.32
C ALA A 237 -14.07 12.92 -13.97
N GLY A 238 -13.39 13.60 -14.86
CA GLY A 238 -12.93 14.96 -14.69
C GLY A 238 -12.62 15.61 -16.03
N ARG A 239 -11.92 16.74 -15.96
CA ARG A 239 -11.53 17.51 -17.14
C ARG A 239 -10.06 17.84 -17.04
N GLN A 240 -9.35 17.61 -18.14
CA GLN A 240 -7.96 18.01 -18.28
C GLN A 240 -7.90 19.30 -19.09
N THR A 241 -7.26 20.32 -18.53
CA THR A 241 -6.98 21.57 -19.23
C THR A 241 -5.55 21.54 -19.75
N LEU A 242 -5.39 21.93 -21.01
CA LEU A 242 -4.11 22.06 -21.70
C LEU A 242 -3.94 23.51 -22.14
N ARG A 243 -2.82 24.13 -21.77
CA ARG A 243 -2.40 25.44 -22.25
C ARG A 243 -1.13 25.26 -23.05
N MET A 244 -1.18 25.61 -24.33
CA MET A 244 -0.03 25.54 -25.22
C MET A 244 0.49 26.92 -25.58
N THR A 245 1.82 27.03 -25.64
CA THR A 245 2.55 28.16 -26.20
C THR A 245 3.60 27.65 -27.19
N ALA A 246 4.06 28.53 -28.07
CA ALA A 246 5.09 28.24 -29.06
C ALA A 246 6.16 29.33 -28.98
N ASP A 247 7.42 28.91 -29.04
CA ASP A 247 8.59 29.76 -29.11
C ASP A 247 9.12 29.80 -30.56
N GLY A 248 9.66 30.95 -30.96
CA GLY A 248 10.24 31.17 -32.28
C GLY A 248 9.43 32.14 -33.14
N ALA A 249 9.34 31.87 -34.44
CA ALA A 249 8.60 32.69 -35.38
C ALA A 249 7.09 32.42 -35.38
N CYS A 250 6.63 31.41 -34.62
CA CYS A 250 5.23 31.02 -34.54
C CYS A 250 4.59 31.39 -33.20
N ARG A 251 3.29 31.68 -33.23
CA ARG A 251 2.43 31.84 -32.05
C ARG A 251 1.19 30.96 -32.15
N VAL A 252 0.73 30.43 -31.02
CA VAL A 252 -0.56 29.77 -30.91
C VAL A 252 -1.68 30.81 -31.04
N THR A 253 -2.69 30.52 -31.86
CA THR A 253 -3.77 31.46 -32.22
C THR A 253 -5.18 30.93 -31.99
N ALA A 254 -5.35 29.60 -31.92
CA ALA A 254 -6.63 28.96 -31.66
C ALA A 254 -6.44 27.59 -30.99
N GLY A 255 -7.48 27.09 -30.32
CA GLY A 255 -7.47 25.77 -29.70
C GLY A 255 -6.74 25.67 -28.36
N SER A 256 -6.24 26.78 -27.80
CA SER A 256 -5.60 26.86 -26.48
C SER A 256 -6.18 28.05 -25.70
N PRO A 257 -6.59 27.90 -24.42
CA PRO A 257 -6.64 26.63 -23.69
C PRO A 257 -7.63 25.64 -24.29
N ALA A 258 -7.29 24.35 -24.24
CA ALA A 258 -8.18 23.24 -24.56
C ALA A 258 -8.62 22.55 -23.27
N THR A 259 -9.85 22.05 -23.26
CA THR A 259 -10.34 21.20 -22.17
C THR A 259 -10.93 19.92 -22.75
N VAL A 260 -10.43 18.77 -22.32
CA VAL A 260 -10.90 17.45 -22.73
C VAL A 260 -11.42 16.65 -21.54
N ALA A 261 -12.34 15.73 -21.80
CA ALA A 261 -12.82 14.83 -20.76
C ALA A 261 -11.71 13.83 -20.39
N LEU A 262 -11.57 13.59 -19.09
CA LEU A 262 -10.59 12.67 -18.53
C LEU A 262 -11.34 11.68 -17.66
N GLN A 263 -11.07 10.40 -17.85
CA GLN A 263 -11.48 9.34 -16.93
C GLN A 263 -10.23 8.82 -16.23
N ALA A 264 -10.36 8.34 -15.01
CA ALA A 264 -9.28 7.60 -14.35
C ALA A 264 -9.86 6.45 -13.55
N THR A 265 -9.05 5.41 -13.43
CA THR A 265 -9.33 4.28 -12.56
C THR A 265 -8.26 4.26 -11.47
N MET A 266 -8.63 4.04 -10.22
CA MET A 266 -7.69 3.84 -9.12
C MET A 266 -7.96 2.50 -8.46
N GLU A 267 -6.94 1.66 -8.34
CA GLU A 267 -7.01 0.38 -7.64
C GLU A 267 -6.05 0.40 -6.47
N THR A 268 -6.47 -0.11 -5.33
CA THR A 268 -5.63 -0.20 -4.13
C THR A 268 -5.78 -1.53 -3.42
N ASP A 269 -4.67 -2.01 -2.87
CA ASP A 269 -4.57 -3.19 -2.01
C ASP A 269 -4.45 -2.83 -0.51
N GLY A 270 -4.63 -1.54 -0.19
CA GLY A 270 -4.49 -0.97 1.15
C GLY A 270 -3.14 -0.32 1.43
N LEU A 271 -2.09 -0.59 0.62
CA LEU A 271 -0.77 0.05 0.76
C LEU A 271 -0.49 1.05 -0.35
N GLU A 272 -0.80 0.67 -1.58
CA GLU A 272 -0.53 1.47 -2.77
C GLU A 272 -1.83 1.81 -3.51
N ALA A 273 -1.84 2.95 -4.19
CA ALA A 273 -2.88 3.36 -5.12
C ALA A 273 -2.30 3.39 -6.54
N ARG A 274 -2.81 2.51 -7.40
CA ARG A 274 -2.49 2.44 -8.81
C ARG A 274 -3.50 3.26 -9.60
N VAL A 275 -3.08 4.38 -10.17
CA VAL A 275 -3.92 5.31 -10.92
C VAL A 275 -3.64 5.18 -12.41
N SER A 276 -4.68 4.91 -13.20
CA SER A 276 -4.61 4.78 -14.66
C SER A 276 -5.53 5.81 -15.32
N PRO A 277 -5.01 6.97 -15.72
CA PRO A 277 -5.78 8.01 -16.40
C PRO A 277 -5.96 7.69 -17.88
N ARG A 278 -7.11 8.08 -18.43
CA ARG A 278 -7.47 7.93 -19.84
C ARG A 278 -8.20 9.17 -20.31
N THR A 279 -7.61 9.88 -21.27
CA THR A 279 -8.31 10.96 -21.96
C THR A 279 -9.40 10.38 -22.85
N THR A 280 -10.60 10.96 -22.80
CA THR A 280 -11.74 10.56 -23.63
C THR A 280 -12.15 11.73 -24.51
N GLY A 281 -12.35 11.46 -25.80
CA GLY A 281 -12.64 12.48 -26.81
C GLY A 281 -11.42 12.95 -27.59
N ALA A 282 -11.67 13.76 -28.62
CA ALA A 282 -10.62 14.30 -29.47
C ALA A 282 -10.09 15.62 -28.88
N LEU A 283 -8.77 15.80 -28.92
CA LEU A 283 -8.17 17.11 -28.67
C LEU A 283 -8.58 18.06 -29.80
N PRO A 284 -8.93 19.32 -29.50
CA PRO A 284 -9.18 20.31 -30.54
C PRO A 284 -7.89 20.53 -31.35
N GLY A 285 -8.05 20.84 -32.64
CA GLY A 285 -6.93 21.27 -33.47
C GLY A 285 -6.28 22.55 -32.90
N ILE A 286 -4.95 22.60 -32.89
CA ILE A 286 -4.22 23.78 -32.42
C ILE A 286 -3.85 24.62 -33.63
N GLY A 287 -4.40 25.84 -33.69
CA GLY A 287 -4.10 26.79 -34.75
C GLY A 287 -2.83 27.58 -34.44
N MET A 288 -1.89 27.66 -35.39
CA MET A 288 -0.66 28.43 -35.25
C MET A 288 -0.48 29.42 -36.40
N ARG A 289 0.07 30.59 -36.10
CA ARG A 289 0.46 31.59 -37.11
C ARG A 289 1.95 31.85 -37.01
N CYS A 290 2.64 31.80 -38.14
CA CYS A 290 4.09 31.95 -38.21
C CYS A 290 4.47 33.15 -39.08
N GLN A 291 5.49 33.89 -38.66
CA GLN A 291 6.00 35.05 -39.37
C GLN A 291 7.52 34.93 -39.52
N LEU A 292 7.97 34.60 -40.72
CA LEU A 292 9.38 34.45 -41.02
C LEU A 292 9.95 35.79 -41.54
N PRO A 293 11.07 36.28 -40.99
CA PRO A 293 11.76 37.45 -41.53
C PRO A 293 12.08 37.25 -43.02
N GLY A 294 11.66 38.18 -43.88
CA GLY A 294 11.94 38.16 -45.32
C GLY A 294 11.03 37.26 -46.19
N ALA A 295 10.21 36.38 -45.60
CA ALA A 295 9.33 35.46 -46.34
C ALA A 295 7.82 35.74 -46.20
N GLY A 296 7.43 36.77 -45.42
CA GLY A 296 6.04 37.16 -45.20
C GLY A 296 5.35 36.40 -44.05
N ALA A 297 4.05 36.64 -43.87
CA ALA A 297 3.22 35.97 -42.87
C ALA A 297 2.48 34.79 -43.49
N GLY A 298 2.69 33.58 -42.96
CA GLY A 298 1.93 32.39 -43.31
C GLY A 298 0.89 32.05 -42.24
N GLN A 299 -0.31 31.62 -42.64
CA GLN A 299 -1.21 30.89 -41.74
C GLN A 299 -0.76 29.42 -41.69
N GLY A 300 -0.37 28.95 -40.51
CA GLY A 300 0.14 27.61 -40.29
C GLY A 300 -0.98 26.60 -40.08
N MET A 301 -0.72 25.38 -40.54
CA MET A 301 -1.56 24.18 -40.46
C MET A 301 -2.14 23.94 -39.07
N SER A 302 -3.35 23.39 -39.01
CA SER A 302 -3.86 22.72 -37.81
C SER A 302 -2.98 21.51 -37.55
N MET A 303 -2.09 21.57 -36.57
CA MET A 303 -1.37 20.38 -36.14
C MET A 303 -2.33 19.55 -35.28
N PRO A 304 -2.38 18.20 -35.46
CA PRO A 304 -2.88 17.37 -34.39
C PRO A 304 -2.05 17.72 -33.15
N ALA A 305 -2.71 17.95 -32.02
CA ALA A 305 -2.03 18.25 -30.77
C ALA A 305 -0.89 17.22 -30.57
N PRO A 306 0.32 17.64 -30.12
CA PRO A 306 1.42 16.71 -29.87
C PRO A 306 0.89 15.56 -29.01
N PRO A 307 1.40 14.33 -29.18
CA PRO A 307 0.86 13.16 -28.49
C PRO A 307 0.92 13.40 -26.97
N ILE A 308 -0.21 13.82 -26.40
CA ILE A 308 -0.43 13.93 -24.95
C ILE A 308 -0.40 12.53 -24.31
N ASN A 309 -0.34 11.49 -25.14
CA ASN A 309 0.03 10.11 -24.81
C ASN A 309 1.49 9.96 -24.34
N ALA A 310 2.23 11.06 -24.12
CA ALA A 310 3.48 11.05 -23.35
C ALA A 310 3.26 11.04 -21.84
N THR A 311 2.02 11.03 -21.36
CA THR A 311 1.74 10.73 -19.95
C THR A 311 1.82 9.22 -19.71
N PRO A 312 2.36 8.76 -18.56
CA PRO A 312 2.34 7.35 -18.19
C PRO A 312 0.93 6.79 -18.16
N ASP A 313 0.76 5.57 -18.67
CA ASP A 313 -0.52 4.84 -18.62
C ASP A 313 -0.93 4.53 -17.16
N THR A 314 0.02 4.55 -16.23
CA THR A 314 -0.22 4.23 -14.83
C THR A 314 0.80 4.92 -13.92
N ALA A 315 0.32 5.47 -12.80
CA ALA A 315 1.12 5.92 -11.67
C ALA A 315 0.85 5.02 -10.45
N VAL A 316 1.89 4.69 -9.70
CA VAL A 316 1.77 3.99 -8.41
C VAL A 316 2.17 4.96 -7.31
N LEU A 317 1.26 5.15 -6.36
CA LEU A 317 1.36 6.09 -5.24
C LEU A 317 1.24 5.31 -3.93
N LEU A 318 1.82 5.80 -2.85
CA LEU A 318 1.45 5.32 -1.51
C LEU A 318 0.00 5.72 -1.23
N LEU A 319 -0.77 4.86 -0.57
CA LEU A 319 -2.14 5.16 -0.16
C LEU A 319 -2.13 6.08 1.07
N ARG A 320 -1.76 7.35 0.89
CA ARG A 320 -1.85 8.39 1.93
C ARG A 320 -2.17 9.75 1.32
N ASP A 321 -2.74 10.65 2.11
CA ASP A 321 -3.00 12.02 1.65
C ASP A 321 -1.71 12.73 1.27
N GLY A 322 -1.73 13.43 0.14
CA GLY A 322 -0.59 14.14 -0.41
C GLY A 322 0.49 13.24 -1.02
N ALA A 323 0.26 11.92 -1.13
CA ALA A 323 1.19 11.05 -1.84
C ALA A 323 1.36 11.51 -3.29
N GLU A 324 2.60 11.57 -3.75
CA GLU A 324 2.95 12.15 -5.04
C GLU A 324 3.91 11.24 -5.81
N LYS A 325 3.69 11.15 -7.12
CA LYS A 325 4.61 10.54 -8.07
C LYS A 325 4.96 11.57 -9.14
N VAL A 326 6.25 11.85 -9.27
CA VAL A 326 6.81 12.68 -10.34
C VAL A 326 7.51 11.76 -11.34
N VAL A 327 7.23 11.97 -12.62
CA VAL A 327 7.83 11.22 -13.74
C VAL A 327 8.40 12.21 -14.73
N ASP A 328 9.65 12.00 -15.16
CA ASP A 328 10.23 12.77 -16.26
C ASP A 328 9.53 12.36 -17.57
N ILE A 329 9.05 13.35 -18.32
CA ILE A 329 8.38 13.11 -19.59
C ILE A 329 9.28 12.38 -20.59
N ALA A 330 10.59 12.61 -20.55
CA ALA A 330 11.55 11.93 -21.41
C ALA A 330 11.57 10.40 -21.19
N ASP A 331 11.30 9.95 -19.96
CA ASP A 331 11.31 8.54 -19.56
C ASP A 331 9.99 7.82 -19.82
N THR A 332 8.99 8.52 -20.33
CA THR A 332 7.70 7.91 -20.68
C THR A 332 7.77 7.20 -22.03
N PRO A 333 6.85 6.26 -22.33
CA PRO A 333 6.75 5.66 -23.66
C PRO A 333 6.61 6.71 -24.78
N GLY A 334 5.81 7.75 -24.57
CA GLY A 334 5.65 8.83 -25.53
C GLY A 334 6.90 9.73 -25.65
N GLY A 335 7.63 9.96 -24.55
CA GLY A 335 8.92 10.65 -24.55
C GLY A 335 9.97 9.93 -25.40
N ARG A 336 10.12 8.61 -25.20
CA ARG A 336 11.03 7.79 -26.01
C ARG A 336 10.61 7.76 -27.49
N ALA A 337 9.32 7.64 -27.78
CA ALA A 337 8.81 7.66 -29.15
C ALA A 337 9.04 9.01 -29.84
N ALA A 338 8.91 10.13 -29.11
CA ALA A 338 9.23 11.45 -29.62
C ALA A 338 10.73 11.61 -29.92
N ALA A 339 11.59 11.12 -29.02
CA ALA A 339 13.04 11.14 -29.20
C ALA A 339 13.49 10.37 -30.46
N GLN A 340 12.88 9.22 -30.75
CA GLN A 340 13.12 8.46 -31.99
C GLN A 340 12.76 9.24 -33.26
N ARG A 341 11.89 10.25 -33.17
CA ARG A 341 11.52 11.16 -34.27
C ARG A 341 12.35 12.46 -34.27
N GLY A 342 13.40 12.53 -33.45
CA GLY A 342 14.25 13.71 -33.30
C GLY A 342 13.64 14.84 -32.48
N VAL A 343 12.50 14.62 -31.81
CA VAL A 343 11.88 15.60 -30.92
C VAL A 343 12.35 15.35 -29.50
N ARG A 344 13.01 16.33 -28.88
CA ARG A 344 13.40 16.25 -27.48
C ARG A 344 12.26 16.73 -26.59
N LEU A 345 11.74 15.86 -25.75
CA LEU A 345 10.80 16.25 -24.69
C LEU A 345 11.56 16.44 -23.37
N THR A 346 11.21 17.49 -22.63
CA THR A 346 11.69 17.75 -21.27
C THR A 346 10.53 18.21 -20.41
N GLY A 347 10.58 17.93 -19.12
CA GLY A 347 9.55 18.36 -18.19
C GLY A 347 9.13 17.24 -17.25
N GLN A 348 8.17 17.54 -16.41
CA GLN A 348 7.68 16.61 -15.40
C GLN A 348 6.18 16.46 -15.49
N TRP A 349 5.73 15.23 -15.25
CA TRP A 349 4.35 14.90 -14.96
C TRP A 349 4.23 14.49 -13.51
N THR A 350 3.28 15.09 -12.82
CA THR A 350 3.02 14.87 -11.40
C THR A 350 1.61 14.34 -11.22
N VAL A 351 1.48 13.24 -10.48
CA VAL A 351 0.19 12.74 -9.99
C VAL A 351 0.22 12.80 -8.49
N ARG A 352 -0.81 13.39 -7.89
CA ARG A 352 -0.97 13.48 -6.44
C ARG A 352 -2.32 12.92 -6.02
N LEU A 353 -2.28 12.08 -4.98
CA LEU A 353 -3.45 11.56 -4.32
C LEU A 353 -3.84 12.48 -3.17
N ARG A 354 -5.10 12.93 -3.15
CA ARG A 354 -5.71 13.63 -2.04
C ARG A 354 -6.76 12.73 -1.40
N MET A 355 -6.65 12.55 -0.10
CA MET A 355 -7.58 11.75 0.70
C MET A 355 -7.87 12.52 1.97
N ALA A 356 -9.00 13.23 1.99
CA ALA A 356 -9.48 13.82 3.23
C ALA A 356 -10.25 12.73 4.00
N CYS A 357 -9.83 12.45 5.24
CA CYS A 357 -10.69 11.76 6.18
C CYS A 357 -11.94 12.64 6.40
N PRO A 358 -13.16 12.10 6.32
CA PRO A 358 -14.32 12.83 6.80
C PRO A 358 -14.10 13.20 8.27
N VAL A 359 -14.30 14.47 8.60
CA VAL A 359 -14.31 14.90 10.00
C VAL A 359 -15.58 14.30 10.62
N PRO A 360 -15.48 13.54 11.72
CA PRO A 360 -16.62 12.87 12.34
C PRO A 360 -17.70 13.84 12.80
#